data_AF-A0A455U763-F1
#
_entry.id   AF-A0A455U763-F1
#
_cell.length_a   1.000
_cell.length_b   1.000
_cell.length_c   1.000
_cell.angle_alpha   90.00
_cell.angle_beta   90.00
_cell.angle_gamma   90.00
#
_symmetry.space_group_name_H-M   'P 1'
#
loop_
_entity.id
_entity.type
_entity.pdbx_description
1 polymer ?
#
loop_
_entity_poly.entity_id
_entity_poly.type
_entity_poly.pdbx_seq_one_letter_code
_entity_poly.pdbx_strand_id
1 'polypeptide(L)'
;MTCRGLGIGSLLMKKMIDYCTNIGTLEMIGKIMVDNHPMRALMKHLGFKSRYNMEEQVIDAVLRLNEPESEWQRHRLESLPD
;
A
#
# COMPACT_ATOMS: atom_id res chain seq x y z
N MET A 1 -22.96 -9.53 12.18
CA MET A 1 -21.72 -10.35 12.09
C MET A 1 -20.68 -9.51 11.38
N THR A 2 -19.71 -8.94 12.10
CA THR A 2 -18.68 -8.08 11.52
C THR A 2 -17.61 -8.97 10.88
N CYS A 3 -17.22 -8.73 9.62
CA CYS A 3 -16.18 -9.48 8.91
C CYS A 3 -14.76 -9.24 9.46
N ARG A 4 -14.61 -8.96 10.76
CA ARG A 4 -13.32 -8.75 11.42
C ARG A 4 -12.85 -10.10 11.97
N GLY A 5 -11.69 -10.57 11.52
CA GLY A 5 -11.03 -11.78 12.05
C GLY A 5 -11.04 -13.03 11.15
N LEU A 6 -11.74 -13.01 10.01
CA LEU A 6 -11.80 -14.17 9.09
C LEU A 6 -10.65 -14.22 8.06
N GLY A 7 -9.68 -13.31 8.13
CA GLY A 7 -8.59 -13.24 7.15
C GLY A 7 -9.00 -12.76 5.75
N ILE A 8 -10.29 -12.49 5.51
CA ILE A 8 -10.83 -12.04 4.21
C ILE A 8 -10.14 -10.76 3.73
N GLY A 9 -9.89 -9.81 4.64
CA GLY A 9 -9.16 -8.58 4.30
C GLY A 9 -7.76 -8.86 3.78
N SER A 10 -7.03 -9.80 4.39
CA SER A 10 -5.69 -10.19 3.93
C SER A 10 -5.75 -10.91 2.57
N LEU A 11 -6.71 -11.82 2.40
CA LEU A 11 -6.88 -12.54 1.13
C LEU A 11 -7.24 -11.61 -0.03
N LEU A 12 -8.14 -10.65 0.19
CA LEU A 12 -8.54 -9.68 -0.82
C LEU A 12 -7.37 -8.75 -1.18
N MET A 13 -6.67 -8.21 -0.16
CA MET A 13 -5.51 -7.35 -0.39
C MET A 13 -4.41 -8.10 -1.15
N LYS A 14 -4.17 -9.36 -0.81
CA LYS A 14 -3.19 -10.18 -1.53
C LYS A 14 -3.57 -10.37 -3.00
N LYS A 15 -4.84 -10.67 -3.30
CA LYS A 15 -5.32 -10.75 -4.69
C LYS A 15 -5.15 -9.43 -5.45
N MET A 16 -5.39 -8.29 -4.79
CA MET A 16 -5.18 -6.98 -5.42
C MET A 16 -3.69 -6.73 -5.71
N ILE A 17 -2.81 -7.05 -4.76
CA ILE A 17 -1.35 -6.97 -4.95
C ILE A 17 -0.92 -7.84 -6.13
N ASP A 18 -1.35 -9.10 -6.15
CA ASP A 18 -1.01 -10.06 -7.22
C ASP A 18 -1.50 -9.55 -8.59
N TYR A 19 -2.75 -9.09 -8.67
CA TYR A 19 -3.32 -8.54 -9.90
C TYR A 19 -2.57 -7.30 -10.38
N CYS A 20 -2.35 -6.32 -9.51
CA CYS A 20 -1.64 -5.09 -9.84
C CYS A 20 -0.20 -5.35 -10.27
N THR A 21 0.47 -6.32 -9.63
CA THR A 21 1.82 -6.75 -10.01
C THR A 21 1.82 -7.31 -11.43
N ASN A 22 0.89 -8.21 -11.75
CA ASN A 22 0.82 -8.86 -13.07
C ASN A 22 0.53 -7.89 -14.23
N ILE A 23 -0.20 -6.80 -14.00
CA ILE A 23 -0.49 -5.80 -15.05
C ILE A 23 0.59 -4.71 -15.16
N GLY A 24 1.69 -4.82 -14.44
CA GLY A 24 2.81 -3.86 -14.49
C GLY A 24 2.58 -2.58 -13.68
N THR A 25 1.73 -2.61 -12.65
CA THR A 25 1.58 -1.47 -11.74
C THR A 25 2.89 -1.30 -10.96
N LEU A 26 3.42 -0.08 -10.90
CA LEU A 26 4.71 0.18 -10.24
C LEU A 26 4.58 0.22 -8.72
N GLU A 27 3.57 0.91 -8.20
CA GLU A 27 3.36 1.11 -6.77
C GLU A 27 1.88 1.08 -6.41
N MET A 28 1.58 0.57 -5.22
CA MET A 28 0.26 0.66 -4.58
C MET A 28 0.36 1.60 -3.39
N ILE A 29 -0.53 2.60 -3.34
CA ILE A 29 -0.58 3.63 -2.30
C ILE A 29 -1.91 3.50 -1.56
N GLY A 30 -1.89 3.58 -0.23
CA GLY A 30 -3.07 3.56 0.62
C GLY A 30 -2.97 4.58 1.74
N LYS A 31 -4.12 5.06 2.22
CA LYS A 31 -4.24 5.93 3.39
C LYS A 31 -5.02 5.22 4.48
N ILE A 32 -4.51 5.27 5.71
CA ILE A 32 -5.08 4.56 6.85
C ILE A 32 -5.28 5.55 7.99
N MET A 33 -6.45 5.56 8.61
CA MET A 33 -6.67 6.34 9.83
C MET A 33 -5.71 5.89 10.94
N VAL A 34 -5.19 6.84 11.73
CA VAL A 34 -4.15 6.58 12.76
C VAL A 34 -4.61 5.57 13.81
N ASP A 35 -5.89 5.63 14.16
CA ASP A 35 -6.59 4.79 15.13
C ASP A 35 -6.96 3.39 14.59
N ASN A 36 -6.83 3.17 13.28
CA ASN A 36 -7.14 1.88 12.65
C ASN A 36 -5.95 0.91 12.79
N HIS A 37 -5.68 0.52 14.03
CA HIS A 37 -4.61 -0.40 14.40
C HIS A 37 -4.66 -1.74 13.64
N PRO A 38 -5.82 -2.38 13.40
CA PRO A 38 -5.88 -3.63 12.63
C PRO A 38 -5.40 -3.45 11.19
N MET A 39 -5.79 -2.37 10.52
CA MET A 39 -5.37 -2.12 9.13
C MET A 39 -3.87 -1.78 9.06
N ARG A 40 -3.36 -1.02 10.02
CA ARG A 40 -1.92 -0.73 10.13
C ARG A 40 -1.09 -2.01 10.29
N ALA A 41 -1.54 -2.94 11.14
CA ALA A 41 -0.89 -4.23 11.31
C ALA A 41 -0.94 -5.06 10.03
N LEU A 42 -2.07 -5.08 9.33
CA LEU A 42 -2.22 -5.78 8.04
C LEU A 42 -1.27 -5.22 6.98
N MET A 43 -1.20 -3.90 6.81
CA MET A 43 -0.34 -3.27 5.80
C MET A 43 1.14 -3.52 6.10
N LYS A 44 1.54 -3.45 7.37
CA LYS A 44 2.90 -3.84 7.80
C LYS A 44 3.20 -5.30 7.49
N HIS A 45 2.24 -6.20 7.72
CA HIS A 45 2.40 -7.63 7.42
C HIS A 45 2.52 -7.91 5.91
N LEU A 46 1.84 -7.13 5.07
CA LEU A 46 1.88 -7.23 3.61
C LEU A 46 3.10 -6.54 2.97
N GLY A 47 3.98 -5.91 3.76
CA GLY A 47 5.22 -5.30 3.27
C GLY A 47 5.11 -3.84 2.84
N PHE A 48 4.00 -3.15 3.13
CA PHE A 48 3.91 -1.71 2.88
C PHE A 48 4.89 -0.94 3.79
N LYS A 49 5.59 0.03 3.21
CA LYS A 49 6.27 1.09 3.96
C LYS A 49 5.21 2.08 4.44
N SER A 50 5.26 2.50 5.69
CA SER A 50 4.25 3.39 6.27
C SER A 50 4.89 4.64 6.86
N ARG A 51 4.32 5.80 6.56
CA ARG A 51 4.74 7.11 7.06
C ARG A 51 3.55 7.80 7.72
N TYR A 52 3.81 8.51 8.82
CA TYR A 52 2.79 9.32 9.46
C TYR A 52 2.67 10.68 8.77
N ASN A 53 1.46 11.02 8.34
CA ASN A 53 1.12 12.31 7.76
C ASN A 53 0.38 13.15 8.81
N MET A 54 1.10 14.12 9.38
CA MET A 54 0.59 14.98 10.43
C MET A 54 -0.47 15.96 9.93
N GLU A 55 -0.41 16.39 8.67
CA GLU A 55 -1.38 17.35 8.12
C GLU A 55 -2.75 16.69 7.98
N GLU A 56 -2.78 15.48 7.43
CA GLU A 56 -4.03 14.76 7.18
C GLU A 56 -4.46 13.84 8.34
N GLN A 57 -3.63 13.67 9.38
CA GLN A 57 -3.87 12.75 10.49
C GLN A 57 -4.13 11.31 10.01
N VAL A 58 -3.32 10.86 9.04
CA VAL A 58 -3.38 9.52 8.47
C VAL A 58 -1.98 8.88 8.43
N ILE A 59 -1.96 7.57 8.22
CA ILE A 59 -0.78 6.81 7.86
C ILE A 59 -0.83 6.59 6.36
N ASP A 60 0.13 7.17 5.64
CA ASP A 60 0.37 6.87 4.24
C ASP A 60 1.13 5.55 4.16
N ALA A 61 0.67 4.63 3.30
CA ALA A 61 1.25 3.31 3.09
C ALA A 61 1.59 3.12 1.61
N VAL A 62 2.82 2.73 1.31
CA VAL A 62 3.32 2.53 -0.06
C VAL A 62 3.95 1.16 -0.19
N LEU A 63 3.58 0.42 -1.22
CA LEU A 63 4.17 -0.86 -1.60
C LEU A 63 4.68 -0.75 -3.04
N ARG A 64 5.98 -0.98 -3.24
CA ARG A 64 6.56 -1.18 -4.58
C ARG A 64 6.21 -2.57 -5.07
N LEU A 65 5.65 -2.65 -6.28
CA LEU A 65 5.19 -3.90 -6.89
C LEU A 65 6.12 -4.34 -8.02
N ASN A 66 6.56 -3.39 -8.85
CA ASN A 66 7.43 -3.66 -10.00
C ASN A 66 8.51 -2.59 -10.14
N GLU A 67 9.63 -2.97 -10.75
CA GLU A 67 10.69 -2.02 -11.12
C GLU A 67 10.28 -1.22 -12.36
N PRO A 68 10.65 0.06 -12.45
CA PRO A 68 10.38 0.88 -13.63
C PRO A 68 11.23 0.42 -14.81
N GLU A 69 10.57 0.03 -15.90
CA GLU A 69 11.19 -0.42 -17.14
C GLU A 69 11.57 0.75 -18.06
N SER A 70 10.94 1.91 -17.88
CA SER A 70 11.16 3.11 -18.71
C SER A 70 11.72 4.30 -17.93
N GLU A 71 12.48 5.17 -18.59
CA GLU A 71 13.05 6.40 -18.01
C GLU A 71 11.97 7.33 -17.43
N TRP A 72 10.83 7.51 -18.11
CA TRP A 72 9.74 8.33 -17.60
C TRP A 72 9.10 7.74 -16.33
N GLN A 73 9.10 6.41 -16.18
CA GLN A 73 8.60 5.75 -14.97
C GLN A 73 9.54 6.00 -13.79
N ARG A 74 10.86 5.96 -14.03
CA ARG A 74 11.89 6.31 -13.03
C ARG A 74 11.76 7.74 -12.58
N HIS A 75 11.71 8.69 -13.52
CA HIS A 75 11.55 10.11 -13.21
C HIS A 75 10.28 10.39 -12.41
N ARG A 76 9.17 9.72 -12.72
CA ARG A 76 7.94 9.84 -11.93
C ARG A 76 8.13 9.37 -10.49
N LEU A 77 8.80 8.24 -10.29
CA LEU A 77 9.07 7.68 -8.96
C LEU A 77 10.02 8.57 -8.13
N GLU A 78 10.99 9.21 -8.77
CA GLU A 78 11.93 10.14 -8.14
C GLU A 78 11.29 11.49 -7.81
N SER A 79 10.25 11.90 -8.55
CA SER A 79 9.54 13.17 -8.34
C SER A 79 8.53 13.15 -7.20
N LEU A 80 8.25 11.97 -6.61
CA LEU A 80 7.37 11.84 -5.47
C LEU A 80 8.13 12.18 -4.18
N PRO A 81 7.67 13.15 -3.37
CA PRO A 81 8.34 13.49 -2.12
C PRO A 81 8.24 12.33 -1.12
N ASP A 82 9.37 12.00 -0.46
CA ASP A 82 9.47 11.04 0.67
C ASP A 82 8.50 11.38 1.81
#